data_AF-A0A0M8V399-F1
#
_entry.id   AF-A0A0M8V399-F1
#
_cell.length_a   1.000
_cell.length_b   1.000
_cell.length_c   1.000
_cell.angle_alpha   90.00
_cell.angle_beta   90.00
_cell.angle_gamma   90.00
#
_symmetry.space_group_name_H-M   'P 1'
#
loop_
_entity.id
_entity.type
_entity.pdbx_description
1 polymer ?
#
loop_
_entity_poly.entity_id
_entity_poly.type
_entity_poly.pdbx_seq_one_letter_code
_entity_poly.pdbx_strand_id
1 'polypeptide(L)'
;MAVSEYQYYEFLAVDRSLDAEQLQQVRALSTRARISPTRFVNEYHWGDFRGDSTKLVEQLYDAHLYYANWGSRRLLLRLPATVLPAKKATAYARNEALTVWSRSGHTLLDFSRDGEHDGEWEFETSAELSSLIGLRAELAAGDLRPLYLAWLAALTDWELDDDEEEEYAREMEPPIPYGLSQLTGPQRALVDFLKVDTDLLTAAAQVSEPRPAPDGPQRHELTAFIAALPVQDKDDLLLAAALGTGPQPGPELLNRYQAARPAPATPPTPRRSAAELLDAAQLRRTERARREREAHRKATENRARAAAQAYQRHLDRLARNLDKTWQDVENLIAQKKPTTYDAATTLLKDLREIYSRSGTLADYDQRVGDLRAGHRGKPALMRRFDTAGIPNP
;
A
#
# COMPACT_ATOMS: atom_id res chain seq x y z
N MET A 1 -16.71 -19.28 -2.94
CA MET A 1 -15.95 -19.98 -4.02
C MET A 1 -14.55 -20.16 -3.49
N ALA A 2 -14.00 -21.38 -3.49
CA ALA A 2 -12.60 -21.57 -3.06
C ALA A 2 -11.70 -20.76 -4.00
N VAL A 3 -10.93 -19.82 -3.45
CA VAL A 3 -9.94 -19.07 -4.22
C VAL A 3 -8.87 -20.06 -4.65
N SER A 4 -8.55 -20.13 -5.94
CA SER A 4 -7.46 -21.00 -6.42
C SER A 4 -6.14 -20.55 -5.80
N GLU A 5 -5.36 -21.46 -5.25
CA GLU A 5 -4.01 -21.17 -4.74
C GLU A 5 -3.18 -20.45 -5.81
N TYR A 6 -2.47 -19.38 -5.43
CA TYR A 6 -1.54 -18.68 -6.29
C TYR A 6 -0.26 -18.36 -5.53
N GLN A 7 0.87 -18.68 -6.14
CA GLN A 7 2.20 -18.38 -5.61
C GLN A 7 3.10 -17.83 -6.71
N TYR A 8 3.88 -16.81 -6.37
CA TYR A 8 4.88 -16.21 -7.24
C TYR A 8 6.28 -16.40 -6.65
N TYR A 9 7.23 -16.82 -7.48
CA TYR A 9 8.64 -16.95 -7.14
C TYR A 9 9.49 -16.23 -8.17
N GLU A 10 10.39 -15.37 -7.71
CA GLU A 10 11.37 -14.70 -8.53
C GLU A 10 12.75 -14.72 -7.87
N PHE A 11 13.80 -14.98 -8.64
CA PHE A 11 15.19 -14.91 -8.20
C PHE A 11 16.00 -14.07 -9.18
N LEU A 12 16.98 -13.33 -8.66
CA LEU A 12 17.85 -12.47 -9.45
C LEU A 12 19.31 -12.60 -9.00
N ALA A 13 20.20 -12.78 -9.97
CA ALA A 13 21.65 -12.69 -9.79
C ALA A 13 22.11 -11.33 -10.32
N VAL A 14 22.77 -10.56 -9.45
CA VAL A 14 23.16 -9.17 -9.69
C VAL A 14 24.66 -9.05 -9.87
N ASP A 15 25.44 -9.71 -9.01
CA ASP A 15 26.89 -9.56 -8.99
C ASP A 15 27.55 -10.41 -10.07
N ARG A 16 27.04 -11.63 -10.29
CA ARG A 16 27.58 -12.57 -11.28
C ARG A 16 26.47 -13.40 -11.91
N SER A 17 26.51 -13.52 -13.23
CA SER A 17 25.63 -14.46 -13.94
C SER A 17 25.95 -15.91 -13.58
N LEU A 18 24.95 -16.77 -13.59
CA LEU A 18 25.12 -18.20 -13.45
C LEU A 18 25.90 -18.75 -14.64
N ASP A 19 26.83 -19.66 -14.37
CA ASP A 19 27.51 -20.43 -15.41
C ASP A 19 26.60 -21.54 -16.00
N ALA A 20 27.11 -22.26 -17.00
CA ALA A 20 26.33 -23.29 -17.69
C ALA A 20 25.89 -24.45 -16.80
N GLU A 21 26.72 -24.84 -15.82
CA GLU A 21 26.44 -25.94 -14.88
C GLU A 21 25.39 -25.49 -13.87
N GLN A 22 25.56 -24.31 -13.28
CA GLN A 22 24.61 -23.68 -12.36
C GLN A 22 23.25 -23.50 -13.04
N LEU A 23 23.22 -23.05 -14.29
CA LEU A 23 21.99 -22.89 -15.06
C LEU A 23 21.29 -24.23 -15.32
N GLN A 24 22.04 -25.30 -15.60
CA GLN A 24 21.49 -26.63 -15.78
C GLN A 24 20.88 -27.16 -14.47
N GLN A 25 21.56 -26.95 -13.34
CA GLN A 25 21.07 -27.32 -12.00
C GLN A 25 19.72 -26.66 -11.70
N VAL A 26 19.60 -25.35 -11.94
CA VAL A 26 18.35 -24.62 -11.68
C VAL A 26 17.22 -25.05 -12.62
N ARG A 27 17.51 -25.33 -13.90
CA ARG A 27 16.53 -25.84 -14.87
C ARG A 27 15.95 -27.20 -14.49
N ALA A 28 16.66 -27.99 -13.69
CA ALA A 28 16.14 -29.25 -13.17
C ALA A 28 15.06 -29.06 -12.09
N LEU A 29 14.97 -27.89 -11.46
CA LEU A 29 14.03 -27.62 -10.35
C LEU A 29 12.62 -27.24 -10.81
N SER A 30 12.47 -26.67 -12.01
CA SER A 30 11.18 -26.30 -12.57
C SER A 30 11.17 -26.37 -14.09
N THR A 31 10.16 -27.05 -14.63
CA THR A 31 9.90 -27.12 -16.08
C THR A 31 9.05 -25.97 -16.59
N ARG A 32 8.39 -25.21 -15.70
CA ARG A 32 7.47 -24.11 -16.04
C ARG A 32 8.10 -22.73 -15.88
N ALA A 33 9.20 -22.65 -15.15
CA ALA A 33 9.88 -21.39 -14.87
C ALA A 33 10.51 -20.78 -16.14
N ARG A 34 10.50 -19.45 -16.21
CA ARG A 34 11.31 -18.68 -17.16
C ARG A 34 12.69 -18.48 -16.54
N ILE A 35 13.71 -19.11 -17.14
CA ILE A 35 15.06 -19.15 -16.58
C ILE A 35 16.08 -18.60 -17.58
N SER A 36 16.88 -17.64 -17.11
CA SER A 36 18.02 -17.01 -17.79
C SER A 36 19.24 -17.05 -16.88
N PRO A 37 20.45 -16.69 -17.36
CA PRO A 37 21.66 -16.66 -16.53
C PRO A 37 21.58 -15.72 -15.31
N THR A 38 20.65 -14.77 -15.29
CA THR A 38 20.51 -13.81 -14.19
C THR A 38 19.15 -13.85 -13.51
N ARG A 39 18.15 -14.53 -14.07
CA ARG A 39 16.76 -14.48 -13.57
C ARG A 39 16.07 -15.82 -13.65
N PHE A 40 15.34 -16.16 -12.59
CA PHE A 40 14.38 -17.26 -12.56
C PHE A 40 13.03 -16.70 -12.13
N VAL A 41 11.97 -16.94 -12.89
CA VAL A 41 10.59 -16.55 -12.51
C VAL A 41 9.67 -17.74 -12.68
N ASN A 42 8.80 -17.99 -11.71
CA ASN A 42 7.83 -19.06 -11.76
C ASN A 42 6.54 -18.69 -11.02
N GLU A 43 5.42 -19.14 -11.58
CA GLU A 43 4.08 -18.94 -11.04
C GLU A 43 3.41 -20.31 -10.87
N TYR A 44 2.76 -20.51 -9.72
CA TYR A 44 2.03 -21.72 -9.41
C TYR A 44 0.57 -21.38 -9.15
N HIS A 45 -0.33 -22.20 -9.73
CA HIS A 45 -1.77 -22.16 -9.47
C HIS A 45 -2.28 -23.42 -8.73
N TRP A 46 -1.37 -24.34 -8.42
CA TRP A 46 -1.56 -25.55 -7.63
C TRP A 46 -0.19 -26.15 -7.27
N GLY A 47 -0.04 -26.64 -6.04
CA GLY A 47 1.23 -27.20 -5.55
C GLY A 47 2.31 -26.15 -5.29
N ASP A 48 3.53 -26.61 -5.00
CA ASP A 48 4.61 -25.78 -4.47
C ASP A 48 5.93 -25.91 -5.25
N PHE A 49 6.80 -24.91 -5.12
CA PHE A 49 8.17 -24.94 -5.62
C PHE A 49 8.97 -26.04 -4.91
N ARG A 50 9.59 -26.94 -5.70
CA ARG A 50 10.32 -28.10 -5.16
C ARG A 50 11.74 -27.78 -4.68
N GLY A 51 12.24 -26.58 -4.97
CA GLY A 51 13.57 -26.15 -4.57
C GLY A 51 13.57 -25.46 -3.22
N ASP A 52 14.73 -25.42 -2.58
CA ASP A 52 14.96 -24.65 -1.36
C ASP A 52 15.38 -23.23 -1.76
N SER A 53 14.45 -22.27 -1.63
CA SER A 53 14.68 -20.87 -2.03
C SER A 53 15.82 -20.23 -1.25
N THR A 54 15.99 -20.58 0.03
CA THR A 54 17.09 -20.09 0.86
C THR A 54 18.43 -20.57 0.32
N LYS A 55 18.57 -21.88 0.04
CA LYS A 55 19.82 -22.43 -0.53
C LYS A 55 20.15 -21.84 -1.89
N LEU A 56 19.14 -21.58 -2.72
CA LEU A 56 19.35 -20.94 -4.03
C LEU A 56 19.95 -19.55 -3.90
N VAL A 57 19.51 -18.74 -2.93
CA VAL A 57 20.13 -17.43 -2.67
C VAL A 57 21.49 -17.56 -1.99
N GLU A 58 21.66 -18.50 -1.04
CA GLU A 58 22.98 -18.69 -0.42
C GLU A 58 24.07 -19.00 -1.45
N GLN A 59 23.74 -19.76 -2.51
CA GLN A 59 24.73 -20.32 -3.43
C GLN A 59 24.78 -19.63 -4.80
N LEU A 60 23.62 -19.28 -5.37
CA LEU A 60 23.52 -18.95 -6.81
C LEU A 60 22.99 -17.54 -7.07
N TYR A 61 22.00 -17.10 -6.30
CA TYR A 61 21.30 -15.84 -6.53
C TYR A 61 21.62 -14.78 -5.47
N ASP A 62 21.28 -13.54 -5.77
CA ASP A 62 21.56 -12.37 -4.94
C ASP A 62 20.33 -11.80 -4.26
N ALA A 63 19.16 -12.10 -4.83
CA ALA A 63 17.87 -11.76 -4.27
C ALA A 63 16.80 -12.78 -4.66
N HIS A 64 15.79 -12.91 -3.82
CA HIS A 64 14.60 -13.70 -4.05
C HIS A 64 13.35 -12.97 -3.56
N LEU A 65 12.27 -13.00 -4.35
CA LEU A 65 10.95 -12.55 -4.00
C LEU A 65 9.97 -13.72 -4.05
N TYR A 66 9.15 -13.84 -3.01
CA TYR A 66 8.03 -14.77 -2.93
C TYR A 66 6.80 -14.08 -2.36
N TYR A 67 5.63 -14.40 -2.89
CA TYR A 67 4.36 -14.07 -2.26
C TYR A 67 3.26 -15.03 -2.71
N ALA A 68 2.25 -15.19 -1.87
CA ALA A 68 1.10 -16.04 -2.14
C ALA A 68 -0.23 -15.35 -1.81
N ASN A 69 -1.32 -15.88 -2.37
CA ASN A 69 -2.65 -15.26 -2.24
C ASN A 69 -3.35 -15.47 -0.89
N TRP A 70 -2.76 -16.26 -0.01
CA TRP A 70 -3.13 -16.35 1.40
C TRP A 70 -2.32 -15.39 2.30
N GLY A 71 -1.54 -14.48 1.71
CA GLY A 71 -0.93 -13.36 2.44
C GLY A 71 0.57 -13.52 2.74
N SER A 72 1.14 -14.72 2.68
CA SER A 72 2.58 -14.94 2.92
C SER A 72 3.44 -14.16 1.92
N ARG A 73 4.49 -13.51 2.43
CA ARG A 73 5.41 -12.66 1.66
C ARG A 73 6.82 -12.85 2.15
N ARG A 74 7.78 -12.85 1.21
CA ARG A 74 9.19 -12.99 1.53
C ARG A 74 10.07 -12.27 0.51
N LEU A 75 10.99 -11.44 0.97
CA LEU A 75 12.08 -10.86 0.20
C LEU A 75 13.39 -11.26 0.88
N LEU A 76 14.20 -12.06 0.20
CA LEU A 76 15.51 -12.47 0.70
C LEU A 76 16.60 -11.75 -0.10
N LEU A 77 17.45 -10.98 0.58
CA LEU A 77 18.59 -10.27 0.00
C LEU A 77 19.90 -10.82 0.54
N ARG A 78 20.84 -11.14 -0.35
CA ARG A 78 22.23 -11.45 0.00
C ARG A 78 23.09 -10.20 -0.19
N LEU A 79 24.09 -9.97 0.66
CA LEU A 79 25.10 -8.92 0.47
C LEU A 79 26.47 -9.41 0.98
N PRO A 80 27.60 -8.94 0.44
CA PRO A 80 28.90 -9.25 1.03
C PRO A 80 28.99 -8.75 2.47
N ALA A 81 29.51 -9.59 3.37
CA ALA A 81 29.62 -9.25 4.79
C ALA A 81 30.62 -8.12 5.08
N THR A 82 31.55 -7.87 4.15
CA THR A 82 32.49 -6.73 4.18
C THR A 82 31.76 -5.39 4.04
N VAL A 83 30.64 -5.37 3.32
CA VAL A 83 29.85 -4.16 3.07
C VAL A 83 28.76 -4.00 4.13
N LEU A 84 28.01 -5.07 4.41
CA LEU A 84 27.01 -5.11 5.47
C LEU A 84 27.33 -6.23 6.46
N PRO A 85 27.98 -5.92 7.59
CA PRO A 85 28.21 -6.91 8.64
C PRO A 85 26.89 -7.33 9.31
N ALA A 86 26.66 -8.63 9.47
CA ALA A 86 25.45 -9.17 10.10
C ALA A 86 25.15 -8.53 11.47
N LYS A 87 26.16 -8.28 12.30
CA LYS A 87 26.01 -7.62 13.60
C LYS A 87 25.30 -6.25 13.51
N LYS A 88 25.54 -5.47 12.44
CA LYS A 88 24.84 -4.19 12.24
C LYS A 88 23.36 -4.42 11.90
N ALA A 89 23.07 -5.44 11.11
CA ALA A 89 21.71 -5.76 10.70
C ALA A 89 20.87 -6.42 11.80
N THR A 90 21.47 -7.30 12.61
CA THR A 90 20.81 -7.99 13.73
C THR A 90 20.24 -7.01 14.77
N ALA A 91 20.77 -5.78 14.87
CA ALA A 91 20.22 -4.76 15.76
C ALA A 91 18.74 -4.41 15.44
N TYR A 92 18.30 -4.65 14.21
CA TYR A 92 16.94 -4.40 13.72
C TYR A 92 16.12 -5.69 13.54
N ALA A 93 16.73 -6.86 13.71
CA ALA A 93 16.11 -8.14 13.37
C ALA A 93 15.06 -8.57 14.41
N ARG A 94 13.86 -8.88 13.95
CA ARG A 94 12.72 -9.38 14.74
C ARG A 94 12.09 -10.47 13.89
N ASN A 95 11.90 -11.68 14.42
CA ASN A 95 11.65 -12.88 13.61
C ASN A 95 10.37 -12.77 12.77
N GLU A 96 9.44 -11.94 13.21
CA GLU A 96 8.16 -11.63 12.59
C GLU A 96 8.34 -10.97 11.23
N ALA A 97 9.38 -10.13 11.07
CA ALA A 97 9.58 -9.32 9.86
C ALA A 97 10.99 -9.35 9.24
N LEU A 98 12.02 -9.70 10.01
CA LEU A 98 13.42 -9.71 9.56
C LEU A 98 14.26 -10.75 10.30
N THR A 99 14.72 -11.76 9.57
CA THR A 99 15.77 -12.69 10.01
C THR A 99 17.11 -12.32 9.36
N VAL A 100 18.20 -12.41 10.13
CA VAL A 100 19.56 -12.09 9.66
C VAL A 100 20.52 -13.22 9.97
N TRP A 101 21.27 -13.70 8.97
CA TRP A 101 22.35 -14.67 9.19
C TRP A 101 23.53 -14.45 8.25
N SER A 102 24.60 -15.20 8.47
CA SER A 102 25.80 -15.18 7.62
C SER A 102 26.07 -16.55 7.01
N ARG A 103 26.45 -16.55 5.73
CA ARG A 103 26.83 -17.76 5.00
C ARG A 103 27.89 -17.41 3.96
N SER A 104 28.98 -18.18 3.91
CA SER A 104 30.00 -18.07 2.85
C SER A 104 30.50 -16.64 2.59
N GLY A 105 30.78 -15.87 3.64
CA GLY A 105 31.25 -14.47 3.52
C GLY A 105 30.18 -13.44 3.16
N HIS A 106 28.91 -13.84 3.16
CA HIS A 106 27.76 -12.97 2.89
C HIS A 106 26.86 -12.85 4.11
N THR A 107 26.19 -11.70 4.23
CA THR A 107 25.07 -11.46 5.13
C THR A 107 23.78 -11.62 4.35
N LEU A 108 22.84 -12.39 4.88
CA LEU A 108 21.52 -12.61 4.31
C LEU A 108 20.48 -11.91 5.19
N LEU A 109 19.55 -11.23 4.53
CA LEU A 109 18.44 -10.50 5.13
C LEU A 109 17.15 -11.08 4.57
N ASP A 110 16.36 -11.70 5.43
CA ASP A 110 15.08 -12.30 5.07
C ASP A 110 13.96 -11.47 5.64
N PHE A 111 13.36 -10.66 4.78
CA PHE A 111 12.20 -9.85 5.08
C PHE A 111 10.95 -10.68 4.83
N SER A 112 10.28 -11.12 5.88
CA SER A 112 9.13 -12.00 5.78
C SER A 112 7.90 -11.36 6.41
N ARG A 113 6.73 -11.86 6.02
CA ARG A 113 5.48 -11.66 6.75
C ARG A 113 4.62 -12.89 6.48
N ASP A 114 4.09 -13.47 7.54
CA ASP A 114 3.18 -14.60 7.41
C ASP A 114 1.78 -14.11 7.01
N GLY A 115 1.03 -14.99 6.35
CA GLY A 115 -0.34 -14.70 5.95
C GLY A 115 -1.31 -15.14 7.05
N GLU A 116 -2.33 -14.33 7.34
CA GLU A 116 -3.43 -14.73 8.25
C GLU A 116 -4.29 -15.79 7.56
N HIS A 117 -4.65 -16.85 8.29
CA HIS A 117 -5.28 -18.05 7.74
C HIS A 117 -6.82 -17.92 7.55
N ASP A 118 -7.41 -16.77 7.89
CA ASP A 118 -8.82 -16.68 8.28
C ASP A 118 -9.59 -15.47 7.72
N GLY A 119 -8.97 -14.61 6.89
CA GLY A 119 -9.63 -13.48 6.21
C GLY A 119 -9.96 -13.74 4.73
N GLU A 120 -11.07 -13.17 4.23
CA GLU A 120 -11.26 -12.93 2.79
C GLU A 120 -10.23 -11.89 2.34
N TRP A 121 -9.03 -12.34 1.98
CA TRP A 121 -7.96 -11.47 1.49
C TRP A 121 -8.30 -10.91 0.10
N GLU A 122 -8.39 -9.59 -0.02
CA GLU A 122 -8.24 -8.93 -1.32
C GLU A 122 -6.77 -9.06 -1.76
N PHE A 123 -6.49 -10.10 -2.55
CA PHE A 123 -5.17 -10.32 -3.12
C PHE A 123 -4.87 -9.27 -4.19
N GLU A 124 -4.32 -8.14 -3.77
CA GLU A 124 -3.82 -7.08 -4.64
C GLU A 124 -2.32 -6.87 -4.36
N THR A 125 -1.50 -7.85 -4.74
CA THR A 125 -0.05 -7.65 -4.82
C THR A 125 0.45 -7.96 -6.23
N SER A 126 1.02 -6.92 -6.84
CA SER A 126 1.77 -6.97 -8.10
C SER A 126 3.25 -6.67 -7.86
N ALA A 127 3.74 -6.99 -6.65
CA ALA A 127 5.12 -6.72 -6.28
C ALA A 127 6.07 -7.44 -7.24
N GLU A 128 6.97 -6.68 -7.86
CA GLU A 128 8.05 -7.23 -8.68
C GLU A 128 9.38 -7.05 -7.97
N LEU A 129 10.30 -8.01 -8.12
CA LEU A 129 11.62 -7.88 -7.52
C LEU A 129 12.38 -6.66 -8.06
N SER A 130 12.08 -6.24 -9.29
CA SER A 130 12.61 -5.02 -9.93
C SER A 130 12.37 -3.75 -9.11
N SER A 131 11.25 -3.68 -8.39
CA SER A 131 10.88 -2.55 -7.54
C SER A 131 11.64 -2.52 -6.22
N LEU A 132 12.04 -3.70 -5.71
CA LEU A 132 12.69 -3.88 -4.41
C LEU A 132 14.21 -4.02 -4.51
N ILE A 133 14.75 -4.42 -5.67
CA ILE A 133 16.18 -4.74 -5.80
C ILE A 133 17.11 -3.57 -5.48
N GLY A 134 16.63 -2.32 -5.66
CA GLY A 134 17.38 -1.12 -5.28
C GLY A 134 17.79 -1.09 -3.81
N LEU A 135 17.05 -1.78 -2.93
CA LEU A 135 17.39 -1.91 -1.50
C LEU A 135 18.78 -2.53 -1.28
N ARG A 136 19.23 -3.45 -2.15
CA ARG A 136 20.58 -4.04 -2.06
C ARG A 136 21.67 -2.97 -2.21
N ALA A 137 21.51 -2.07 -3.18
CA ALA A 137 22.46 -0.99 -3.40
C ALA A 137 22.41 0.06 -2.27
N GLU A 138 21.21 0.35 -1.76
CA GLU A 138 21.03 1.27 -0.62
C GLU A 138 21.70 0.73 0.66
N LEU A 139 21.44 -0.53 1.01
CA LEU A 139 22.07 -1.21 2.14
C LEU A 139 23.59 -1.29 1.97
N ALA A 140 24.05 -1.60 0.75
CA ALA A 140 25.47 -1.62 0.43
C ALA A 140 26.13 -0.23 0.59
N ALA A 141 25.37 0.85 0.35
CA ALA A 141 25.78 2.23 0.56
C ALA A 141 25.66 2.72 2.01
N GLY A 142 25.26 1.85 2.95
CA GLY A 142 25.10 2.17 4.37
C GLY A 142 23.74 2.77 4.74
N ASP A 143 22.77 2.80 3.83
CA ASP A 143 21.41 3.22 4.12
C ASP A 143 20.66 2.09 4.85
N LEU A 144 20.53 2.22 6.17
CA LEU A 144 19.92 1.21 7.03
C LEU A 144 18.39 1.35 7.16
N ARG A 145 17.76 2.30 6.44
CA ARG A 145 16.30 2.48 6.46
C ARG A 145 15.53 1.20 6.13
N PRO A 146 15.93 0.34 5.17
CA PRO A 146 15.22 -0.92 4.92
C PRO A 146 15.12 -1.84 6.14
N LEU A 147 16.18 -1.89 6.97
CA LEU A 147 16.21 -2.71 8.18
C LEU A 147 15.28 -2.13 9.25
N TYR A 148 15.27 -0.81 9.41
CA TYR A 148 14.39 -0.12 10.33
C TYR A 148 12.91 -0.25 9.93
N LEU A 149 12.61 -0.19 8.62
CA LEU A 149 11.26 -0.44 8.12
C LEU A 149 10.76 -1.85 8.45
N ALA A 150 11.63 -2.86 8.39
CA ALA A 150 11.28 -4.21 8.81
C ALA A 150 11.05 -4.31 10.31
N TRP A 151 11.84 -3.61 11.13
CA TRP A 151 11.59 -3.52 12.56
C TRP A 151 10.22 -2.89 12.88
N LEU A 152 9.81 -1.85 12.14
CA LEU A 152 8.45 -1.29 12.27
C LEU A 152 7.36 -2.27 11.82
N ALA A 153 7.61 -3.08 10.78
CA ALA A 153 6.68 -4.12 10.36
C ALA A 153 6.47 -5.15 11.48
N ALA A 154 7.56 -5.60 12.13
CA ALA A 154 7.46 -6.52 13.27
C ALA A 154 6.64 -5.91 14.41
N LEU A 155 6.83 -4.64 14.74
CA LEU A 155 5.99 -3.97 15.75
C LEU A 155 4.50 -3.93 15.39
N THR A 156 4.18 -3.85 14.10
CA THR A 156 2.78 -3.84 13.65
C THR A 156 2.13 -5.20 13.91
N ASP A 157 2.85 -6.28 13.64
CA ASP A 157 2.36 -7.64 13.89
C ASP A 157 2.31 -7.93 15.39
N TRP A 158 3.30 -7.43 16.14
CA TRP A 158 3.37 -7.56 17.59
C TRP A 158 2.25 -6.80 18.33
N GLU A 159 1.82 -5.64 17.82
CA GLU A 159 0.66 -4.90 18.35
C GLU A 159 -0.66 -5.68 18.23
N LEU A 160 -0.73 -6.64 17.30
CA LEU A 160 -1.91 -7.47 17.08
C LEU A 160 -1.91 -8.76 17.90
N ASP A 161 -0.80 -9.07 18.59
CA ASP A 161 -0.66 -10.27 19.41
C ASP A 161 -0.98 -9.96 20.89
N ASP A 162 -2.08 -10.52 21.40
CA ASP A 162 -2.62 -10.25 22.74
C ASP A 162 -1.75 -10.87 23.88
N ASP A 163 -0.81 -11.76 23.57
CA ASP A 163 -0.10 -12.59 24.57
C ASP A 163 1.26 -12.01 25.06
N GLU A 164 1.73 -10.86 24.52
CA GLU A 164 3.13 -10.39 24.69
C GLU A 164 3.31 -8.96 25.31
N GLU A 165 2.30 -8.45 26.03
CA GLU A 165 2.31 -7.08 26.63
C GLU A 165 3.51 -6.77 27.57
N GLU A 166 4.11 -7.77 28.24
CA GLU A 166 5.24 -7.53 29.15
C GLU A 166 6.60 -7.35 28.42
N GLU A 167 6.72 -7.87 27.18
CA GLU A 167 7.94 -7.77 26.37
C GLU A 167 8.03 -6.39 25.68
N TYR A 168 6.87 -5.83 25.30
CA TYR A 168 6.64 -4.47 24.75
C TYR A 168 7.35 -3.35 25.52
N ALA A 169 7.34 -3.40 26.85
CA ALA A 169 7.87 -2.32 27.68
C ALA A 169 9.40 -2.30 27.74
N ARG A 170 10.07 -3.42 27.46
CA ARG A 170 11.54 -3.56 27.59
C ARG A 170 12.27 -3.47 26.26
N GLU A 171 11.55 -3.64 25.16
CA GLU A 171 12.13 -3.51 23.84
C GLU A 171 12.50 -2.05 23.53
N MET A 172 13.75 -1.85 23.12
CA MET A 172 14.29 -0.52 22.86
C MET A 172 14.38 -0.28 21.36
N GLU A 173 13.82 0.83 20.90
CA GLU A 173 13.86 1.19 19.48
C GLU A 173 15.30 1.22 18.96
N PRO A 174 15.64 0.50 17.87
CA PRO A 174 16.99 0.45 17.32
C PRO A 174 17.47 1.84 16.85
N PRO A 175 18.76 2.01 16.54
CA PRO A 175 19.27 3.27 16.03
C PRO A 175 18.42 3.79 14.86
N ILE A 176 17.88 5.01 14.99
CA ILE A 176 16.98 5.57 13.99
C ILE A 176 17.82 6.06 12.80
N PRO A 177 17.61 5.53 11.59
CA PRO A 177 18.34 5.99 10.42
C PRO A 177 17.90 7.41 10.02
N TYR A 178 18.81 8.15 9.41
CA TYR A 178 18.56 9.48 8.86
C TYR A 178 17.56 9.44 7.68
N GLY A 179 16.67 10.43 7.63
CA GLY A 179 15.81 10.68 6.48
C GLY A 179 14.64 9.70 6.32
N LEU A 180 14.04 9.23 7.42
CA LEU A 180 12.81 8.41 7.36
C LEU A 180 11.60 9.14 6.77
N SER A 181 11.59 10.47 6.82
CA SER A 181 10.54 11.30 6.21
C SER A 181 10.58 11.32 4.67
N GLN A 182 11.64 10.81 4.04
CA GLN A 182 11.84 10.82 2.59
C GLN A 182 12.32 9.47 2.08
N LEU A 183 11.42 8.49 2.04
CA LEU A 183 11.71 7.15 1.53
C LEU A 183 12.00 7.16 0.02
N THR A 184 12.91 6.30 -0.44
CA THR A 184 13.17 6.06 -1.87
C THR A 184 12.06 5.22 -2.50
N GLY A 185 12.09 5.06 -3.83
CA GLY A 185 11.17 4.16 -4.54
C GLY A 185 11.16 2.73 -3.98
N PRO A 186 12.32 2.06 -3.88
CA PRO A 186 12.42 0.73 -3.30
C PRO A 186 11.97 0.63 -1.85
N GLN A 187 12.24 1.67 -1.03
CA GLN A 187 11.80 1.69 0.37
C GLN A 187 10.29 1.82 0.52
N ARG A 188 9.62 2.59 -0.35
CA ARG A 188 8.16 2.64 -0.38
C ARG A 188 7.57 1.30 -0.82
N ALA A 189 8.18 0.66 -1.82
CA ALA A 189 7.78 -0.70 -2.22
C ALA A 189 7.94 -1.69 -1.06
N LEU A 190 8.98 -1.56 -0.23
CA LEU A 190 9.16 -2.38 0.98
C LEU A 190 8.08 -2.11 2.04
N VAL A 191 7.72 -0.84 2.27
CA VAL A 191 6.62 -0.45 3.18
C VAL A 191 5.32 -1.14 2.76
N ASP A 192 4.98 -1.07 1.47
CA ASP A 192 3.76 -1.68 0.93
C ASP A 192 3.82 -3.21 0.97
N PHE A 193 5.02 -3.77 0.73
CA PHE A 193 5.26 -5.22 0.73
C PHE A 193 5.14 -5.82 2.15
N LEU A 194 5.73 -5.19 3.16
CA LEU A 194 5.67 -5.65 4.55
C LEU A 194 4.42 -5.15 5.31
N LYS A 195 3.60 -4.30 4.69
CA LYS A 195 2.42 -3.67 5.30
C LYS A 195 2.76 -2.87 6.57
N VAL A 196 3.86 -2.10 6.52
CA VAL A 196 4.26 -1.23 7.63
C VAL A 196 3.16 -0.21 7.91
N ASP A 197 2.72 -0.11 9.17
CA ASP A 197 1.70 0.87 9.56
C ASP A 197 2.16 2.30 9.29
N THR A 198 1.32 3.06 8.59
CA THR A 198 1.68 4.41 8.13
C THR A 198 1.74 5.42 9.28
N ASP A 199 0.92 5.25 10.31
CA ASP A 199 0.94 6.11 11.50
C ASP A 199 2.20 5.86 12.34
N LEU A 200 2.59 4.60 12.48
CA LEU A 200 3.83 4.15 13.12
C LEU A 200 5.06 4.68 12.39
N LEU A 201 5.12 4.52 11.07
CA LEU A 201 6.20 5.10 10.25
C LEU A 201 6.25 6.63 10.39
N THR A 202 5.11 7.30 10.46
CA THR A 202 5.07 8.75 10.63
C THR A 202 5.57 9.15 12.02
N ALA A 203 5.21 8.41 13.07
CA ALA A 203 5.69 8.63 14.44
C ALA A 203 7.22 8.42 14.55
N ALA A 204 7.75 7.42 13.85
CA ALA A 204 9.18 7.18 13.68
C ALA A 204 9.90 8.32 12.96
N ALA A 205 9.33 8.80 11.85
CA ALA A 205 9.93 9.84 11.05
C ALA A 205 10.05 11.20 11.78
N GLN A 206 9.28 11.45 12.85
CA GLN A 206 9.33 12.73 13.58
C GLN A 206 10.66 12.97 14.30
N VAL A 207 11.30 11.90 14.77
CA VAL A 207 12.55 11.95 15.52
C VAL A 207 13.76 11.57 14.66
N SER A 208 13.51 11.17 13.40
CA SER A 208 14.56 10.90 12.41
C SER A 208 15.17 12.22 11.93
N GLU A 209 16.45 12.39 12.17
CA GLU A 209 17.18 13.54 11.65
C GLU A 209 17.18 13.55 10.11
N PRO A 210 17.09 14.71 9.46
CA PRO A 210 17.25 14.83 8.02
C PRO A 210 18.60 14.29 7.57
N ARG A 211 18.66 13.73 6.35
CA ARG A 211 19.92 13.28 5.78
C ARG A 211 20.91 14.46 5.68
N PRO A 212 22.17 14.33 6.14
CA PRO A 212 23.17 15.40 6.06
C PRO A 212 23.45 15.89 4.63
N ALA A 213 23.19 15.04 3.63
CA ALA A 213 23.27 15.37 2.21
C ALA A 213 22.12 14.65 1.45
N PRO A 214 20.94 15.27 1.29
CA PRO A 214 19.78 14.62 0.66
C PRO A 214 20.07 14.23 -0.79
N ASP A 215 20.86 15.02 -1.51
CA ASP A 215 21.29 14.77 -2.89
C ASP A 215 22.53 13.87 -2.99
N GLY A 216 23.01 13.33 -1.85
CA GLY A 216 24.25 12.58 -1.77
C GLY A 216 25.50 13.48 -1.69
N PRO A 217 26.70 12.87 -1.58
CA PRO A 217 27.94 13.62 -1.45
C PRO A 217 28.25 14.40 -2.73
N GLN A 218 28.80 15.61 -2.55
CA GLN A 218 29.14 16.46 -3.67
C GLN A 218 30.33 15.87 -4.45
N ARG A 219 30.37 16.11 -5.77
CA ARG A 219 31.43 15.58 -6.66
C ARG A 219 32.83 15.85 -6.12
N HIS A 220 33.08 17.07 -5.61
CA HIS A 220 34.39 17.46 -5.11
C HIS A 220 34.77 16.72 -3.81
N GLU A 221 33.82 16.45 -2.93
CA GLU A 221 34.03 15.68 -1.69
C GLU A 221 34.40 14.23 -2.01
N LEU A 222 33.65 13.58 -2.92
CA LEU A 222 33.98 12.23 -3.39
C LEU A 222 35.32 12.20 -4.10
N THR A 223 35.64 13.21 -4.91
CA THR A 223 36.93 13.28 -5.61
C THR A 223 38.08 13.33 -4.61
N ALA A 224 37.98 14.15 -3.57
CA ALA A 224 39.00 14.25 -2.52
C ALA A 224 39.13 12.94 -1.72
N PHE A 225 38.00 12.32 -1.35
CA PHE A 225 37.98 11.04 -0.66
C PHE A 225 38.62 9.93 -1.50
N ILE A 226 38.20 9.78 -2.77
CA ILE A 226 38.75 8.79 -3.69
C ILE A 226 40.25 9.05 -3.87
N ALA A 227 40.69 10.30 -4.04
CA ALA A 227 42.12 10.62 -4.16
C ALA A 227 42.93 10.12 -2.94
N ALA A 228 42.38 10.21 -1.73
CA ALA A 228 43.01 9.77 -0.49
C ALA A 228 43.02 8.24 -0.26
N LEU A 229 42.25 7.45 -1.02
CA LEU A 229 42.26 5.99 -0.89
C LEU A 229 43.64 5.40 -1.28
N PRO A 230 44.09 4.31 -0.62
CA PRO A 230 45.28 3.57 -1.02
C PRO A 230 45.20 3.14 -2.49
N VAL A 231 46.35 3.12 -3.18
CA VAL A 231 46.40 2.70 -4.60
C VAL A 231 45.92 1.26 -4.76
N GLN A 232 46.32 0.36 -3.87
CA GLN A 232 45.88 -1.04 -3.89
C GLN A 232 44.36 -1.16 -3.81
N ASP A 233 43.70 -0.46 -2.89
CA ASP A 233 42.23 -0.46 -2.77
C ASP A 233 41.54 0.01 -4.06
N LYS A 234 42.13 1.01 -4.75
CA LYS A 234 41.60 1.49 -6.04
C LYS A 234 41.74 0.43 -7.12
N ASP A 235 42.92 -0.18 -7.23
CA ASP A 235 43.22 -1.19 -8.24
C ASP A 235 42.34 -2.42 -8.04
N ASP A 236 42.13 -2.86 -6.79
CA ASP A 236 41.27 -4.00 -6.45
C ASP A 236 39.81 -3.73 -6.83
N LEU A 237 39.28 -2.53 -6.51
CA LEU A 237 37.91 -2.13 -6.89
C LEU A 237 37.72 -2.06 -8.41
N LEU A 238 38.68 -1.48 -9.12
CA LEU A 238 38.63 -1.35 -10.58
C LEU A 238 38.76 -2.70 -11.28
N LEU A 239 39.63 -3.58 -10.78
CA LEU A 239 39.80 -4.93 -11.30
C LEU A 239 38.52 -5.75 -11.11
N ALA A 240 37.92 -5.72 -9.91
CA ALA A 240 36.66 -6.42 -9.64
C ALA A 240 35.52 -5.94 -10.56
N ALA A 241 35.44 -4.62 -10.79
CA ALA A 241 34.45 -4.04 -11.70
C ALA A 241 34.69 -4.44 -13.17
N ALA A 242 35.95 -4.47 -13.62
CA ALA A 242 36.30 -4.86 -14.98
C ALA A 242 36.06 -6.35 -15.26
N LEU A 243 36.30 -7.21 -14.27
CA LEU A 243 36.08 -8.65 -14.37
C LEU A 243 34.63 -9.07 -14.13
N GLY A 244 33.80 -8.19 -13.55
CA GLY A 244 32.43 -8.53 -13.15
C GLY A 244 32.38 -9.63 -12.09
N THR A 245 33.39 -9.69 -11.21
CA THR A 245 33.55 -10.74 -10.20
C THR A 245 32.99 -10.36 -8.82
N GLY A 246 32.39 -9.18 -8.71
CA GLY A 246 31.83 -8.67 -7.46
C GLY A 246 30.76 -7.60 -7.68
N PRO A 247 30.14 -7.11 -6.58
CA PRO A 247 29.14 -6.05 -6.67
C PRO A 247 29.70 -4.79 -7.30
N GLN A 248 28.78 -3.94 -7.76
CA GLN A 248 29.13 -2.60 -8.26
C GLN A 248 29.90 -1.81 -7.18
N PRO A 249 31.04 -1.18 -7.50
CA PRO A 249 31.90 -0.54 -6.51
C PRO A 249 31.31 0.73 -5.88
N GLY A 250 30.33 1.36 -6.56
CA GLY A 250 29.73 2.63 -6.14
C GLY A 250 29.14 2.60 -4.72
N PRO A 251 28.18 1.72 -4.42
CA PRO A 251 27.64 1.57 -3.06
C PRO A 251 28.69 1.34 -1.99
N GLU A 252 29.66 0.43 -2.22
CA GLU A 252 30.73 0.19 -1.25
C GLU A 252 31.56 1.46 -1.00
N LEU A 253 31.92 2.20 -2.04
CA LEU A 253 32.63 3.47 -1.93
C LEU A 253 31.83 4.52 -1.14
N LEU A 254 30.51 4.60 -1.35
CA LEU A 254 29.63 5.51 -0.61
C LEU A 254 29.57 5.15 0.88
N ASN A 255 29.53 3.86 1.21
CA ASN A 255 29.55 3.37 2.58
C ASN A 255 30.89 3.69 3.26
N ARG A 256 32.02 3.41 2.58
CA ARG A 256 33.37 3.77 3.07
C ARG A 256 33.50 5.29 3.28
N TYR A 257 32.96 6.10 2.36
CA TYR A 257 32.94 7.56 2.48
C TYR A 257 32.13 8.00 3.71
N GLN A 258 30.94 7.44 3.94
CA GLN A 258 30.14 7.75 5.13
C GLN A 258 30.84 7.34 6.42
N ALA A 259 31.46 6.17 6.45
CA ALA A 259 32.20 5.68 7.61
C ALA A 259 33.44 6.53 7.95
N ALA A 260 34.05 7.16 6.96
CA ALA A 260 35.20 8.06 7.13
C ALA A 260 34.80 9.45 7.65
N ARG A 261 33.51 9.81 7.65
CA ARG A 261 33.06 11.10 8.18
C ARG A 261 33.02 11.07 9.71
N PRO A 262 33.43 12.17 10.37
CA PRO A 262 33.24 12.28 11.81
C PRO A 262 31.75 12.18 12.12
N ALA A 263 31.40 11.33 13.10
CA ALA A 263 30.05 11.27 13.62
C ALA A 263 29.66 12.65 14.15
N PRO A 264 28.42 13.13 13.89
CA PRO A 264 27.96 14.37 14.49
C PRO A 264 28.08 14.27 16.01
N ALA A 265 28.60 15.32 16.64
CA ALA A 265 28.79 15.42 18.08
C ALA A 265 27.46 15.70 18.80
N THR A 266 26.42 14.94 18.48
CA THR A 266 25.12 15.03 19.12
C THR A 266 25.16 14.21 20.41
N PRO A 267 24.80 14.76 21.58
CA PRO A 267 24.69 13.97 22.80
C PRO A 267 23.68 12.83 22.58
N PRO A 268 23.92 11.64 23.14
CA PRO A 268 23.01 10.52 22.96
C PRO A 268 21.64 10.89 23.55
N THR A 269 20.65 11.07 22.68
CA THR A 269 19.26 11.17 23.09
C THR A 269 18.87 9.84 23.73
N PRO A 270 18.17 9.84 24.88
CA PRO A 270 17.65 8.59 25.43
C PRO A 270 16.80 7.88 24.36
N ARG A 271 17.11 6.60 24.11
CA ARG A 271 16.32 5.76 23.21
C ARG A 271 14.93 5.62 23.82
N ARG A 272 13.89 5.81 23.01
CA ARG A 272 12.53 5.47 23.42
C ARG A 272 12.32 3.96 23.32
N SER A 273 11.36 3.43 24.07
CA SER A 273 10.93 2.05 23.94
C SER A 273 10.06 1.86 22.69
N ALA A 274 9.88 0.61 22.26
CA ALA A 274 8.86 0.25 21.28
C ALA A 274 7.47 0.73 21.72
N ALA A 275 7.23 0.69 23.04
CA ALA A 275 6.00 1.15 23.64
C ALA A 275 5.67 2.62 23.42
N GLU A 276 6.63 3.50 23.74
CA GLU A 276 6.45 4.94 23.54
C GLU A 276 6.22 5.28 22.06
N LEU A 277 6.77 4.49 21.14
CA LEU A 277 6.54 4.63 19.71
C LEU A 277 5.13 4.19 19.29
N LEU A 278 4.65 3.04 19.79
CA LEU A 278 3.30 2.56 19.53
C LEU A 278 2.22 3.49 20.10
N ASP A 279 2.42 4.02 21.32
CA ASP A 279 1.56 5.06 21.90
C ASP A 279 1.50 6.32 21.01
N ALA A 280 2.65 6.76 20.49
CA ALA A 280 2.73 7.90 19.59
C ALA A 280 2.02 7.63 18.25
N ALA A 281 2.07 6.39 17.74
CA ALA A 281 1.32 5.95 16.56
C ALA A 281 -0.19 5.96 16.83
N GLN A 282 -0.62 5.43 17.98
CA GLN A 282 -2.03 5.36 18.36
C GLN A 282 -2.67 6.74 18.53
N LEU A 283 -1.94 7.71 19.10
CA LEU A 283 -2.39 9.10 19.15
C LEU A 283 -2.63 9.69 17.75
N ARG A 284 -1.84 9.27 16.75
CA ARG A 284 -2.00 9.72 15.36
C ARG A 284 -3.19 9.07 14.69
N ARG A 285 -3.37 7.76 14.88
CA ARG A 285 -4.54 7.01 14.37
C ARG A 285 -5.84 7.62 14.88
N THR A 286 -5.92 7.91 16.18
CA THR A 286 -7.11 8.54 16.80
C THR A 286 -7.39 9.94 16.23
N GLU A 287 -6.35 10.76 16.05
CA GLU A 287 -6.49 12.08 15.45
C GLU A 287 -6.92 12.03 13.98
N ARG A 288 -6.36 11.10 13.20
CA ARG A 288 -6.72 10.85 11.80
C ARG A 288 -8.19 10.43 11.69
N ALA A 289 -8.60 9.43 12.47
CA ALA A 289 -9.99 8.95 12.50
C ALA A 289 -10.97 10.06 12.89
N ARG A 290 -10.59 10.94 13.82
CA ARG A 290 -11.39 12.13 14.19
C ARG A 290 -11.59 13.06 13.00
N ARG A 291 -10.51 13.38 12.28
CA ARG A 291 -10.54 14.27 11.10
C ARG A 291 -11.36 13.66 9.96
N GLU A 292 -11.23 12.36 9.72
CA GLU A 292 -11.99 11.64 8.69
C GLU A 292 -13.50 11.62 8.99
N ARG A 293 -13.87 11.35 10.24
CA ARG A 293 -15.29 11.41 10.68
C ARG A 293 -15.86 12.82 10.51
N GLU A 294 -15.10 13.85 10.87
CA GLU A 294 -15.54 15.25 10.68
C GLU A 294 -15.67 15.61 9.20
N ALA A 295 -14.70 15.22 8.37
CA ALA A 295 -14.72 15.45 6.92
C ALA A 295 -15.90 14.73 6.26
N HIS A 296 -16.15 13.47 6.64
CA HIS A 296 -17.28 12.70 6.14
C HIS A 296 -18.61 13.35 6.52
N ARG A 297 -18.77 13.78 7.80
CA ARG A 297 -19.96 14.51 8.26
C ARG A 297 -20.17 15.82 7.49
N LYS A 298 -19.12 16.62 7.29
CA LYS A 298 -19.22 17.85 6.49
C LYS A 298 -19.58 17.55 5.04
N ALA A 299 -19.04 16.47 4.45
CA ALA A 299 -19.35 16.06 3.09
C ALA A 299 -20.81 15.61 2.94
N THR A 300 -21.35 14.85 3.90
CA THR A 300 -22.76 14.42 3.88
C THR A 300 -23.71 15.59 4.08
N GLU A 301 -23.42 16.50 5.00
CA GLU A 301 -24.18 17.74 5.19
C GLU A 301 -24.18 18.60 3.94
N ASN A 302 -23.02 18.79 3.30
CA ASN A 302 -22.91 19.55 2.06
C ASN A 302 -23.67 18.89 0.91
N ARG A 303 -23.61 17.56 0.78
CA ARG A 303 -24.39 16.81 -0.23
C ARG A 303 -25.88 16.94 0.03
N ALA A 304 -26.34 16.83 1.28
CA ALA A 304 -27.74 17.00 1.64
C ALA A 304 -28.23 18.42 1.35
N ARG A 305 -27.45 19.45 1.69
CA ARG A 305 -27.75 20.85 1.36
C ARG A 305 -27.81 21.10 -0.15
N ALA A 306 -26.84 20.57 -0.91
CA ALA A 306 -26.83 20.68 -2.36
C ALA A 306 -28.02 19.96 -3.01
N ALA A 307 -28.36 18.75 -2.54
CA ALA A 307 -29.53 18.01 -3.00
C ALA A 307 -30.84 18.75 -2.68
N ALA A 308 -30.98 19.29 -1.47
CA ALA A 308 -32.14 20.09 -1.09
C ALA A 308 -32.27 21.36 -1.96
N GLN A 309 -31.16 22.06 -2.23
CA GLN A 309 -31.16 23.22 -3.13
C GLN A 309 -31.47 22.84 -4.58
N ALA A 310 -30.94 21.71 -5.07
CA ALA A 310 -31.23 21.22 -6.41
C ALA A 310 -32.70 20.82 -6.57
N TYR A 311 -33.25 20.13 -5.56
CA TYR A 311 -34.67 19.78 -5.49
C TYR A 311 -35.54 21.04 -5.45
N GLN A 312 -35.15 22.06 -4.67
CA GLN A 312 -35.84 23.34 -4.66
C GLN A 312 -35.87 23.99 -6.05
N ARG A 313 -34.72 24.07 -6.74
CA ARG A 313 -34.65 24.62 -8.11
C ARG A 313 -35.46 23.81 -9.11
N HIS A 314 -35.56 22.49 -8.92
CA HIS A 314 -36.40 21.61 -9.74
C HIS A 314 -37.89 21.97 -9.55
N LEU A 315 -38.35 22.07 -8.32
CA LEU A 315 -39.73 22.50 -8.02
C LEU A 315 -40.01 23.92 -8.57
N ASP A 316 -39.09 24.86 -8.40
CA ASP A 316 -39.24 26.23 -8.93
C ASP A 316 -39.36 26.22 -10.47
N ARG A 317 -38.68 25.32 -11.16
CA ARG A 317 -38.75 25.17 -12.63
C ARG A 317 -40.08 24.57 -13.08
N LEU A 318 -40.58 23.56 -12.37
CA LEU A 318 -41.90 22.97 -12.63
C LEU A 318 -43.02 23.98 -12.34
N ALA A 319 -42.92 24.74 -11.25
CA ALA A 319 -43.90 25.75 -10.86
C ALA A 319 -44.05 26.87 -11.92
N ARG A 320 -42.98 27.20 -12.66
CA ARG A 320 -43.05 28.15 -13.78
C ARG A 320 -43.81 27.62 -15.00
N ASN A 321 -44.01 26.31 -15.12
CA ASN A 321 -44.64 25.65 -16.26
C ASN A 321 -45.62 24.55 -15.81
N LEU A 322 -46.57 24.89 -14.93
CA LEU A 322 -47.49 23.92 -14.33
C LEU A 322 -48.28 23.13 -15.37
N ASP A 323 -48.89 23.80 -16.36
CA ASP A 323 -49.73 23.10 -17.35
C ASP A 323 -48.93 22.15 -18.23
N LYS A 324 -47.69 22.54 -18.60
CA LYS A 324 -46.77 21.63 -19.31
C LYS A 324 -46.41 20.42 -18.45
N THR A 325 -46.17 20.63 -17.15
CA THR A 325 -45.85 19.54 -16.22
C THR A 325 -47.01 18.55 -16.09
N TRP A 326 -48.26 19.04 -16.05
CA TRP A 326 -49.45 18.19 -16.09
C TRP A 326 -49.57 17.42 -17.41
N GLN A 327 -49.28 18.06 -18.54
CA GLN A 327 -49.25 17.39 -19.84
C GLN A 327 -48.17 16.29 -19.91
N ASP A 328 -46.99 16.53 -19.32
CA ASP A 328 -45.92 15.53 -19.24
C ASP A 328 -46.35 14.31 -18.39
N VAL A 329 -47.11 14.51 -17.31
CA VAL A 329 -47.72 13.42 -16.53
C VAL A 329 -48.66 12.57 -17.40
N GLU A 330 -49.56 13.19 -18.15
CA GLU A 330 -50.48 12.48 -19.05
C GLU A 330 -49.72 11.71 -20.13
N ASN A 331 -48.70 12.32 -20.74
CA ASN A 331 -47.85 11.70 -21.74
C ASN A 331 -47.11 10.46 -21.20
N LEU A 332 -46.56 10.55 -19.98
CA LEU A 332 -45.89 9.41 -19.32
C LEU A 332 -46.87 8.27 -19.02
N ILE A 333 -48.10 8.60 -18.64
CA ILE A 333 -49.17 7.63 -18.40
C ILE A 333 -49.70 7.01 -19.71
N ALA A 334 -49.66 7.75 -20.82
CA ALA A 334 -50.07 7.26 -22.14
C ALA A 334 -49.13 6.17 -22.69
N GLN A 335 -47.84 6.21 -22.32
CA GLN A 335 -46.82 5.25 -22.78
C GLN A 335 -47.00 3.83 -22.24
N LYS A 336 -47.84 3.63 -21.21
CA LYS A 336 -48.20 2.32 -20.63
C LYS A 336 -47.00 1.45 -20.20
N LYS A 337 -45.91 2.04 -19.71
CA LYS A 337 -44.73 1.31 -19.22
C LYS A 337 -44.59 1.44 -17.69
N PRO A 338 -44.08 0.41 -16.98
CA PRO A 338 -43.85 0.48 -15.55
C PRO A 338 -42.99 1.68 -15.12
N THR A 339 -41.86 1.89 -15.81
CA THR A 339 -40.91 2.98 -15.50
C THR A 339 -41.50 4.37 -15.74
N THR A 340 -42.39 4.52 -16.72
CA THR A 340 -43.04 5.81 -17.00
C THR A 340 -44.17 6.10 -16.01
N TYR A 341 -44.83 5.08 -15.47
CA TYR A 341 -45.76 5.24 -14.35
C TYR A 341 -45.04 5.67 -13.08
N ASP A 342 -43.86 5.12 -12.81
CA ASP A 342 -43.03 5.55 -11.68
C ASP A 342 -42.62 7.03 -11.84
N ALA A 343 -42.18 7.44 -13.03
CA ALA A 343 -41.86 8.83 -13.34
C ALA A 343 -43.07 9.78 -13.20
N ALA A 344 -44.24 9.38 -13.70
CA ALA A 344 -45.48 10.16 -13.56
C ALA A 344 -45.88 10.32 -12.09
N THR A 345 -45.69 9.27 -11.28
CA THR A 345 -45.97 9.30 -9.84
C THR A 345 -45.03 10.25 -9.11
N THR A 346 -43.75 10.30 -9.49
CA THR A 346 -42.79 11.28 -8.96
C THR A 346 -43.19 12.71 -9.31
N LEU A 347 -43.55 12.99 -10.56
CA LEU A 347 -44.01 14.34 -10.97
C LEU A 347 -45.29 14.76 -10.24
N LEU A 348 -46.22 13.85 -9.98
CA LEU A 348 -47.42 14.16 -9.19
C LEU A 348 -47.09 14.51 -7.74
N LYS A 349 -46.09 13.85 -7.13
CA LYS A 349 -45.59 14.23 -5.79
C LYS A 349 -44.95 15.62 -5.80
N ASP A 350 -44.13 15.91 -6.80
CA ASP A 350 -43.51 17.23 -6.99
C ASP A 350 -44.58 18.32 -7.17
N LEU A 351 -45.61 18.07 -7.98
CA LEU A 351 -46.75 18.96 -8.17
C LEU A 351 -47.50 19.18 -6.85
N ARG A 352 -47.81 18.13 -6.08
CA ARG A 352 -48.46 18.26 -4.77
C ARG A 352 -47.69 19.19 -3.84
N GLU A 353 -46.37 19.05 -3.79
CA GLU A 353 -45.48 19.91 -3.00
C GLU A 353 -45.54 21.36 -3.47
N ILE A 354 -45.59 21.61 -4.78
CA ILE A 354 -45.75 22.96 -5.35
C ILE A 354 -47.10 23.58 -4.94
N TYR A 355 -48.21 22.85 -5.13
CA TYR A 355 -49.56 23.33 -4.77
C TYR A 355 -49.75 23.52 -3.26
N SER A 356 -49.09 22.70 -2.44
CA SER A 356 -49.03 22.86 -0.99
C SER A 356 -48.39 24.20 -0.59
N ARG A 357 -47.26 24.55 -1.22
CA ARG A 357 -46.53 25.81 -0.95
C ARG A 357 -47.27 27.06 -1.40
N SER A 358 -48.06 26.97 -2.48
CA SER A 358 -48.89 28.08 -2.96
C SER A 358 -50.25 28.20 -2.26
N GLY A 359 -50.59 27.26 -1.37
CA GLY A 359 -51.87 27.25 -0.66
C GLY A 359 -53.07 26.84 -1.53
N THR A 360 -52.85 26.25 -2.70
CA THR A 360 -53.88 25.88 -3.70
C THR A 360 -54.06 24.36 -3.81
N LEU A 361 -53.94 23.63 -2.69
CA LEU A 361 -53.99 22.17 -2.67
C LEU A 361 -55.31 21.59 -3.19
N ALA A 362 -56.43 22.31 -3.03
CA ALA A 362 -57.73 21.90 -3.57
C ALA A 362 -57.72 21.77 -5.10
N ASP A 363 -56.99 22.64 -5.82
CA ASP A 363 -56.88 22.58 -7.27
C ASP A 363 -56.08 21.34 -7.72
N TYR A 364 -55.06 20.96 -6.95
CA TYR A 364 -54.30 19.74 -7.17
C TYR A 364 -55.18 18.51 -6.96
N ASP A 365 -55.94 18.46 -5.87
CA ASP A 365 -56.82 17.33 -5.55
C ASP A 365 -57.86 17.14 -6.66
N GLN A 366 -58.49 18.22 -7.12
CA GLN A 366 -59.43 18.18 -8.25
C GLN A 366 -58.77 17.61 -9.53
N ARG A 367 -57.61 18.14 -9.94
CA ARG A 367 -56.89 17.67 -11.15
C ARG A 367 -56.46 16.20 -11.05
N VAL A 368 -56.01 15.76 -9.87
CA VAL A 368 -55.67 14.34 -9.62
C VAL A 368 -56.92 13.46 -9.66
N GLY A 369 -58.04 13.92 -9.12
CA GLY A 369 -59.32 13.22 -9.18
C GLY A 369 -59.76 12.95 -10.62
N ASP A 370 -59.68 13.98 -11.47
CA ASP A 370 -59.99 13.87 -12.90
C ASP A 370 -59.02 12.92 -13.62
N LEU A 371 -57.71 13.02 -13.33
CA LEU A 371 -56.69 12.12 -13.88
C LEU A 371 -56.92 10.66 -13.48
N ARG A 372 -57.29 10.41 -12.22
CA ARG A 372 -57.66 9.08 -11.72
C ARG A 372 -58.90 8.56 -12.45
N ALA A 373 -59.93 9.39 -12.60
CA ALA A 373 -61.17 9.03 -13.30
C ALA A 373 -60.91 8.63 -14.76
N GLY A 374 -60.08 9.39 -15.47
CA GLY A 374 -59.69 9.11 -16.87
C GLY A 374 -58.83 7.85 -17.06
N HIS A 375 -58.23 7.32 -15.99
CA HIS A 375 -57.32 6.18 -16.05
C HIS A 375 -57.71 4.99 -15.16
N ARG A 376 -58.95 4.92 -14.67
CA ARG A 376 -59.45 3.83 -13.80
C ARG A 376 -59.18 2.43 -14.33
N GLY A 377 -59.15 2.25 -15.66
CA GLY A 377 -58.84 0.98 -16.31
C GLY A 377 -57.38 0.52 -16.23
N LYS A 378 -56.47 1.26 -15.55
CA LYS A 378 -55.04 0.94 -15.41
C LYS A 378 -54.71 0.54 -13.95
N PRO A 379 -54.99 -0.70 -13.50
CA PRO A 379 -54.86 -1.10 -12.10
C PRO A 379 -53.42 -1.06 -11.56
N ALA A 380 -52.41 -1.23 -12.43
CA ALA A 380 -51.00 -1.10 -12.05
C ALA A 380 -50.56 0.36 -11.79
N LEU A 381 -51.25 1.34 -12.38
CA LEU A 381 -51.03 2.76 -12.12
C LEU A 381 -51.74 3.18 -10.83
N MET A 382 -52.99 2.76 -10.63
CA MET A 382 -53.76 3.07 -9.42
C MET A 382 -53.06 2.57 -8.16
N ARG A 383 -52.55 1.32 -8.18
CA ARG A 383 -51.74 0.80 -7.07
C ARG A 383 -50.52 1.68 -6.77
N ARG A 384 -49.85 2.25 -7.77
CA ARG A 384 -48.71 3.15 -7.56
C ARG A 384 -49.15 4.48 -6.94
N PHE A 385 -50.26 5.03 -7.40
CA PHE A 385 -50.84 6.25 -6.82
C PHE A 385 -51.25 6.04 -5.37
N ASP A 386 -51.92 4.93 -5.05
CA ASP A 386 -52.27 4.56 -3.67
C ASP A 386 -51.00 4.40 -2.81
N THR A 387 -50.02 3.62 -3.29
CA THR A 387 -48.73 3.43 -2.59
C THR A 387 -47.99 4.75 -2.37
N ALA A 388 -48.11 5.68 -3.31
CA ALA A 388 -47.49 6.99 -3.25
C ALA A 388 -48.28 8.02 -2.41
N GLY A 389 -49.45 7.66 -1.88
CA GLY A 389 -50.32 8.55 -1.12
C GLY A 389 -50.95 9.67 -1.96
N ILE A 390 -51.08 9.47 -3.28
CA ILE A 390 -51.74 10.41 -4.19
C ILE A 390 -53.25 10.38 -3.89
N PRO A 391 -53.88 11.53 -3.58
CA PRO A 391 -55.24 11.60 -3.07
C PRO A 391 -56.24 10.96 -4.03
N ASN A 392 -57.31 10.40 -3.44
CA ASN A 392 -58.46 9.86 -4.15
C ASN A 392 -59.72 10.62 -3.69
N PRO A 393 -59.84 11.90 -4.06
CA PRO A 393 -60.96 12.74 -3.64
C PRO A 393 -62.29 12.28 -4.24
#